data_AF-S4RXN0-F1
#
_entry.id   AF-S4RXN0-F1
#
_cell.length_a   1.000
_cell.length_b   1.000
_cell.length_c   1.000
_cell.angle_alpha   90.00
_cell.angle_beta   90.00
_cell.angle_gamma   90.00
#
_symmetry.space_group_name_H-M   'P 1'
#
loop_
_entity.id
_entity.type
_entity.pdbx_description
1 polymer ?
#
loop_
_entity_poly.entity_id
_entity_poly.type
_entity_poly.pdbx_seq_one_letter_code
_entity_poly.pdbx_strand_id
1 'polypeptide(L)'
;MGHAYAVLGVYSVTVNGSRVRLLRLRNPWGYQEYSGSWNDCSPEWNAVSCEEKERLRLQREDDGEFWMSWCDFVHCFSNVEICSLSPHGGGATGWALATHEGRWVPGCTAGGCRKFEGTFWTNPQFRLTLCEEDDDDSDDDGDGLEDHGDVTCTVVVALMQKNRRVFKRGARSTFLHIGFSIYSIPPEASQKKLHLIFLFFAAARRVHESRAFANAREVTARLVLPRGAYVLVPSTYRPGEPGDFFLRTFAKRDNRSWRV
;
A
#
# COMPACT_ATOMS: atom_id res chain seq x y z
N MET A 1 -13.01 -7.11 -19.81
CA MET A 1 -11.72 -7.84 -19.78
C MET A 1 -10.73 -6.96 -19.06
N GLY A 2 -9.95 -7.50 -18.12
CA GLY A 2 -8.84 -6.79 -17.50
C GLY A 2 -7.55 -7.50 -17.91
N HIS A 3 -6.59 -6.73 -18.44
CA HIS A 3 -5.26 -7.21 -18.81
C HIS A 3 -4.22 -6.33 -18.12
N ALA A 4 -3.11 -6.91 -17.71
CA ALA A 4 -2.06 -6.21 -16.99
C ALA A 4 -1.00 -5.69 -17.96
N TYR A 5 -0.60 -4.44 -17.79
CA TYR A 5 0.46 -3.79 -18.55
C TYR A 5 1.55 -3.30 -17.58
N ALA A 6 2.79 -3.27 -18.03
CA ALA A 6 3.88 -2.69 -17.25
C ALA A 6 4.07 -1.22 -17.63
N VAL A 7 4.19 -0.34 -16.64
CA VAL A 7 4.67 1.03 -16.87
C VAL A 7 6.20 0.98 -16.85
N LEU A 8 6.82 1.28 -17.97
CA LEU A 8 8.29 1.28 -18.12
C LEU A 8 8.91 2.61 -17.72
N GLY A 9 8.17 3.71 -17.89
CA GLY A 9 8.63 5.03 -17.50
C GLY A 9 7.62 6.13 -17.75
N VAL A 10 7.87 7.26 -17.09
CA VAL A 10 7.11 8.50 -17.27
C VAL A 10 8.09 9.57 -17.73
N TYR A 11 7.76 10.25 -18.82
CA TYR A 11 8.64 11.21 -19.48
C TYR A 11 7.89 12.51 -19.74
N SER A 12 8.64 13.60 -19.90
CA SER A 12 8.11 14.88 -20.38
C SER A 12 8.85 15.27 -21.66
N VAL A 13 8.10 15.70 -22.67
CA VAL A 13 8.63 16.24 -23.94
C VAL A 13 8.09 17.64 -24.16
N THR A 14 8.85 18.49 -24.85
CA THR A 14 8.39 19.82 -25.23
C THR A 14 7.92 19.80 -26.68
N VAL A 15 6.67 20.19 -26.92
CA VAL A 15 6.02 20.23 -28.23
C VAL A 15 5.47 21.63 -28.42
N ASN A 16 5.93 22.36 -29.43
CA ASN A 16 5.48 23.72 -29.73
C ASN A 16 5.51 24.66 -28.51
N GLY A 17 6.56 24.56 -27.68
CA GLY A 17 6.72 25.36 -26.46
C GLY A 17 5.91 24.87 -25.24
N SER A 18 5.08 23.83 -25.38
CA SER A 18 4.29 23.25 -24.30
C SER A 18 4.88 21.91 -23.84
N ARG A 19 4.93 21.68 -22.52
CA ARG A 19 5.34 20.38 -21.97
C ARG A 19 4.19 19.38 -22.01
N VAL A 20 4.44 18.21 -22.58
CA VAL A 20 3.52 17.07 -22.64
C VAL A 20 4.09 15.93 -21.81
N ARG A 21 3.28 15.36 -20.91
CA ARG A 21 3.64 14.20 -20.09
C ARG A 21 3.20 12.91 -20.78
N LEU A 22 4.14 12.01 -21.01
CA LEU A 22 3.94 10.74 -21.69
C LEU A 22 4.30 9.58 -20.77
N LEU A 23 3.62 8.45 -20.96
CA LEU A 23 3.96 7.19 -20.34
C LEU A 23 4.40 6.21 -21.42
N ARG A 24 5.47 5.45 -21.12
CA ARG A 24 5.91 4.28 -21.89
C ARG A 24 5.36 3.05 -21.19
N LEU A 25 4.53 2.27 -21.86
CA LEU A 25 3.91 1.06 -21.33
C LEU A 25 4.29 -0.15 -22.17
N ARG A 26 4.11 -1.34 -21.61
CA ARG A 26 4.33 -2.60 -22.31
C ARG A 26 3.20 -3.59 -22.08
N ASN A 27 2.66 -4.11 -23.18
CA ASN A 27 1.82 -5.29 -23.25
C ASN A 27 2.71 -6.55 -23.09
N PRO A 28 2.50 -7.39 -22.06
CA PRO A 28 3.26 -8.62 -21.88
C PRO A 28 3.12 -9.64 -23.01
N TRP A 29 2.10 -9.52 -23.87
CA TRP A 29 1.95 -10.38 -25.04
C TRP A 29 2.98 -10.09 -26.13
N GLY A 30 3.59 -8.91 -26.12
CA GLY A 30 4.60 -8.51 -27.10
C GLY A 30 4.03 -8.16 -28.47
N TYR A 31 2.74 -7.85 -28.54
CA TYR A 31 2.03 -7.34 -29.73
C TYR A 31 0.72 -6.68 -29.29
N GLN A 32 0.00 -6.07 -30.23
CA GLN A 32 -1.30 -5.40 -30.01
C GLN A 32 -1.18 -4.19 -29.07
N GLU A 33 -0.63 -3.13 -29.64
CA GLU A 33 -0.35 -1.86 -28.99
C GLU A 33 -1.51 -0.86 -29.02
N TYR A 34 -1.35 0.23 -28.28
CA TYR A 34 -2.27 1.35 -28.25
C TYR A 34 -2.30 2.09 -29.59
N SER A 35 -3.50 2.37 -30.10
CA SER A 35 -3.69 3.00 -31.42
C SER A 35 -4.12 4.48 -31.36
N GLY A 36 -4.14 5.09 -30.17
CA GLY A 36 -4.49 6.51 -30.01
C GLY A 36 -3.29 7.44 -30.09
N SER A 37 -3.43 8.66 -29.58
CA SER A 37 -2.40 9.69 -29.67
C SER A 37 -1.09 9.26 -29.02
N TRP A 38 0.02 9.64 -29.63
CA TRP A 38 1.37 9.29 -29.20
C TRP A 38 1.78 7.83 -29.37
N ASN A 39 0.99 6.97 -30.02
CA ASN A 39 1.48 5.66 -30.45
C ASN A 39 2.77 5.76 -31.29
N ASP A 40 3.44 4.65 -31.53
CA ASP A 40 4.77 4.60 -32.14
C ASP A 40 4.85 5.24 -33.54
N CYS A 41 3.74 5.19 -34.29
CA CYS A 41 3.61 5.77 -35.62
C CYS A 41 2.87 7.13 -35.63
N SER A 42 2.54 7.70 -34.46
CA SER A 42 1.70 8.88 -34.33
C SER A 42 2.36 10.14 -34.91
N PRO A 43 1.63 10.99 -35.65
CA PRO A 43 2.18 12.20 -36.24
C PRO A 43 2.63 13.25 -35.21
N GLU A 44 2.17 13.17 -33.97
CA GLU A 44 2.57 14.01 -32.83
C GLU A 44 4.09 13.97 -32.61
N TRP A 45 4.72 12.83 -32.90
CA TRP A 45 6.17 12.70 -32.86
C TRP A 45 6.88 13.61 -33.85
N ASN A 46 6.26 14.05 -34.95
CA ASN A 46 6.91 14.92 -35.93
C ASN A 46 7.32 16.28 -35.35
N ALA A 47 6.63 16.75 -34.31
CA ALA A 47 6.94 18.00 -33.62
C ALA A 47 8.02 17.83 -32.51
N VAL A 48 8.47 16.60 -32.23
CA VAL A 48 9.53 16.29 -31.28
C VAL A 48 10.88 16.19 -32.02
N SER A 49 11.94 16.77 -31.45
CA SER A 49 13.28 16.73 -32.04
C SER A 49 13.82 15.30 -32.17
N CYS A 50 14.74 15.06 -33.11
CA CYS A 50 15.38 13.76 -33.27
C CYS A 50 16.17 13.34 -32.02
N GLU A 51 16.86 14.28 -31.38
CA GLU A 51 17.61 14.04 -30.14
C GLU A 51 16.71 13.54 -29.01
N GLU A 52 15.52 14.13 -28.85
CA GLU A 52 14.56 13.69 -27.83
C GLU A 52 13.98 12.31 -28.15
N LYS A 53 13.72 12.00 -29.42
CA LYS A 53 13.28 10.65 -29.83
C LYS A 53 14.32 9.58 -29.54
N GLU A 54 15.60 9.89 -29.78
CA GLU A 54 16.71 8.99 -29.47
C GLU A 54 16.87 8.81 -27.95
N ARG A 55 16.78 9.90 -27.17
CA ARG A 55 16.78 9.85 -25.70
C ARG A 55 15.66 8.96 -25.15
N LEU A 56 14.47 9.05 -25.76
CA LEU A 56 13.32 8.23 -25.39
C LEU A 56 13.40 6.80 -25.92
N ARG A 57 14.34 6.50 -26.83
CA ARG A 57 14.46 5.22 -27.54
C ARG A 57 13.14 4.81 -28.19
N LEU A 58 12.52 5.75 -28.92
CA LEU A 58 11.30 5.49 -29.68
C LEU A 58 11.58 4.44 -30.76
N GLN A 59 10.88 3.30 -30.68
CA GLN A 59 10.89 2.26 -31.70
C GLN A 59 9.57 2.33 -32.49
N ARG A 60 9.56 1.76 -33.70
CA ARG A 60 8.37 1.73 -34.57
C ARG A 60 8.13 0.28 -35.00
N GLU A 61 7.90 -0.56 -34.01
CA GLU A 61 7.79 -2.01 -34.15
C GLU A 61 6.59 -2.47 -33.31
N ASP A 62 5.88 -3.51 -33.72
CA ASP A 62 4.83 -4.13 -32.89
C ASP A 62 5.50 -5.12 -31.93
N ASP A 63 6.11 -4.61 -30.86
CA ASP A 63 6.82 -5.38 -29.83
C ASP A 63 6.06 -5.39 -28.48
N GLY A 64 4.87 -4.80 -28.49
CA GLY A 64 3.98 -4.63 -27.36
C GLY A 64 4.31 -3.40 -26.51
N GLU A 65 5.40 -2.67 -26.80
CA GLU A 65 5.71 -1.41 -26.16
C GLU A 65 4.98 -0.27 -26.87
N PHE A 66 4.46 0.68 -26.11
CA PHE A 66 3.80 1.83 -26.72
C PHE A 66 3.85 3.04 -25.81
N TRP A 67 3.62 4.20 -26.43
CA TRP A 67 3.51 5.48 -25.77
C TRP A 67 2.07 5.95 -25.74
N MET A 68 1.71 6.67 -24.66
CA MET A 68 0.43 7.37 -24.57
C MET A 68 0.57 8.63 -23.72
N SER A 69 -0.36 9.55 -23.89
CA SER A 69 -0.43 10.73 -23.03
C SER A 69 -0.87 10.36 -21.61
N TRP A 70 -0.50 11.20 -20.64
CA TRP A 70 -1.01 11.09 -19.27
C TRP A 70 -2.55 11.12 -19.23
N CYS A 71 -3.17 11.95 -20.07
CA CYS A 71 -4.62 12.04 -20.16
C CYS A 71 -5.23 10.72 -20.61
N ASP A 72 -4.71 10.11 -21.67
CA ASP A 72 -5.20 8.82 -22.17
C ASP A 72 -5.00 7.72 -21.15
N PHE A 73 -3.85 7.70 -20.45
CA PHE A 73 -3.60 6.74 -19.38
C PHE A 73 -4.68 6.79 -18.29
N VAL A 74 -5.04 7.98 -17.81
CA VAL A 74 -6.09 8.15 -16.79
C VAL A 74 -7.46 7.72 -17.29
N HIS A 75 -7.75 7.87 -18.59
CA HIS A 75 -9.03 7.43 -19.17
C HIS A 75 -9.08 5.91 -19.43
N CYS A 76 -7.95 5.31 -19.82
CA CYS A 76 -7.88 3.90 -20.20
C CYS A 76 -7.64 2.96 -19.01
N PHE A 77 -6.93 3.39 -17.98
CA PHE A 77 -6.52 2.55 -16.85
C PHE A 77 -7.24 2.93 -15.56
N SER A 78 -7.86 1.93 -14.91
CA SER A 78 -8.58 2.15 -13.65
C SER A 78 -7.75 1.86 -12.40
N ASN A 79 -6.67 1.08 -12.53
CA ASN A 79 -5.85 0.62 -11.40
C ASN A 79 -4.36 0.71 -11.74
N VAL A 80 -3.56 1.14 -10.77
CA VAL A 80 -2.10 1.17 -10.84
C VAL A 80 -1.54 0.45 -9.62
N GLU A 81 -0.66 -0.53 -9.85
CA GLU A 81 0.02 -1.27 -8.79
C GLU A 81 1.51 -0.92 -8.80
N ILE A 82 2.01 -0.42 -7.66
CA ILE A 82 3.42 -0.07 -7.49
C ILE A 82 4.00 -0.94 -6.38
N CYS A 83 5.02 -1.73 -6.71
CA CYS A 83 5.78 -2.52 -5.75
C CYS A 83 7.09 -1.81 -5.45
N SER A 84 7.22 -1.19 -4.28
CA SER A 84 8.49 -0.59 -3.85
C SER A 84 9.28 -1.52 -2.92
N LEU A 85 10.60 -1.49 -3.07
CA LEU A 85 11.54 -2.18 -2.17
C LEU A 85 11.72 -1.45 -0.83
N SER A 86 11.38 -0.16 -0.77
CA SER A 86 11.44 0.68 0.42
C SER A 86 10.09 1.37 0.62
N PRO A 87 9.62 1.60 1.85
CA PRO A 87 8.39 2.35 2.11
C PRO A 87 8.33 3.73 1.42
N HIS A 88 9.48 4.29 1.01
CA HIS A 88 9.63 5.63 0.44
C HIS A 88 9.87 5.66 -1.08
N GLY A 89 9.84 4.54 -1.80
CA GLY A 89 10.04 4.58 -3.26
C GLY A 89 11.49 4.81 -3.71
N GLY A 90 12.40 5.18 -2.80
CA GLY A 90 13.82 5.43 -3.03
C GLY A 90 14.68 4.97 -1.84
N GLY A 91 15.99 4.87 -2.06
CA GLY A 91 17.01 4.22 -1.21
C GLY A 91 17.28 4.83 0.18
N ALA A 92 16.28 5.38 0.85
CA ALA A 92 16.42 5.92 2.20
C ALA A 92 16.73 4.82 3.23
N THR A 93 17.94 4.85 3.77
CA THR A 93 18.42 4.02 4.87
C THR A 93 17.88 4.56 6.20
N GLY A 94 16.68 4.14 6.63
CA GLY A 94 16.09 4.65 7.88
C GLY A 94 14.91 3.87 8.45
N TRP A 95 14.41 2.86 7.73
CA TRP A 95 13.19 2.14 8.12
C TRP A 95 13.51 0.85 8.89
N ALA A 96 12.92 0.70 10.08
CA ALA A 96 12.83 -0.55 10.80
C ALA A 96 11.65 -1.38 10.25
N LEU A 97 11.94 -2.61 9.85
CA LEU A 97 10.94 -3.60 9.46
C LEU A 97 10.70 -4.56 10.63
N ALA A 98 9.45 -4.67 11.09
CA ALA A 98 9.00 -5.77 11.93
C ALA A 98 8.05 -6.69 11.15
N THR A 99 8.29 -7.99 11.26
CA THR A 99 7.53 -9.04 10.58
C THR A 99 6.89 -9.95 11.61
N HIS A 100 5.64 -10.33 11.37
CA HIS A 100 4.90 -11.24 12.24
C HIS A 100 4.14 -12.26 11.41
N GLU A 101 4.14 -13.50 11.87
CA GLU A 101 3.31 -14.56 11.31
C GLU A 101 2.17 -14.88 12.26
N GLY A 102 1.00 -15.18 11.71
CA GLY A 102 -0.15 -15.54 12.52
C GLY A 102 -1.19 -16.36 11.77
N ARG A 103 -2.21 -16.80 12.51
CA ARG A 103 -3.30 -17.64 12.01
C ARG A 103 -4.62 -17.22 12.65
N TRP A 104 -5.68 -17.19 11.84
CA TRP A 104 -7.07 -17.19 12.27
C TRP A 104 -7.54 -18.63 12.38
N VAL A 105 -7.80 -19.09 13.60
CA VAL A 105 -8.27 -20.44 13.93
C VAL A 105 -9.74 -20.34 14.37
N PRO A 106 -10.67 -21.05 13.70
CA PRO A 106 -12.09 -21.07 14.09
C PRO A 106 -12.26 -21.46 15.57
N GLY A 107 -13.10 -20.71 16.29
CA GLY A 107 -13.35 -20.93 17.73
C GLY A 107 -12.26 -20.40 18.68
N CYS A 108 -11.09 -20.02 18.16
CA CYS A 108 -10.00 -19.46 18.98
C CYS A 108 -9.69 -18.02 18.55
N THR A 109 -9.00 -17.85 17.42
CA THR A 109 -8.45 -16.55 16.98
C THR A 109 -9.12 -15.96 15.74
N ALA A 110 -10.11 -16.65 15.16
CA ALA A 110 -10.89 -16.15 14.02
C ALA A 110 -12.08 -15.30 14.51
N GLY A 111 -11.78 -14.12 15.07
CA GLY A 111 -12.76 -13.27 15.75
C GLY A 111 -13.65 -12.43 14.83
N GLY A 112 -13.30 -12.29 13.54
CA GLY A 112 -14.00 -11.42 12.59
C GLY A 112 -13.69 -9.93 12.81
N CYS A 113 -14.31 -9.04 12.03
CA CYS A 113 -14.11 -7.59 12.13
C CYS A 113 -14.86 -6.95 13.31
N ARG A 114 -14.70 -5.63 13.50
CA ARG A 114 -15.25 -4.88 14.66
C ARG A 114 -16.77 -4.98 14.82
N LYS A 115 -17.51 -5.27 13.74
CA LYS A 115 -18.97 -5.52 13.77
C LYS A 115 -19.36 -6.70 14.68
N PHE A 116 -18.42 -7.61 14.94
CA PHE A 116 -18.61 -8.79 15.78
C PHE A 116 -17.97 -8.57 17.16
N GLU A 117 -18.55 -7.67 17.96
CA GLU A 117 -17.93 -7.19 19.22
C GLU A 117 -17.59 -8.32 20.20
N GLY A 118 -18.46 -9.34 20.28
CA GLY A 118 -18.29 -10.48 21.18
C GLY A 118 -17.07 -11.36 20.86
N THR A 119 -16.57 -11.33 19.63
CA THR A 119 -15.47 -12.19 19.16
C THR A 119 -14.27 -11.42 18.62
N PHE A 120 -14.41 -10.13 18.27
CA PHE A 120 -13.34 -9.34 17.67
C PHE A 120 -12.04 -9.33 18.50
N TRP A 121 -12.18 -9.25 19.82
CA TRP A 121 -11.05 -9.19 20.75
C TRP A 121 -10.20 -10.48 20.75
N THR A 122 -10.71 -11.60 20.23
CA THR A 122 -9.96 -12.87 20.18
C THR A 122 -9.00 -12.95 18.99
N ASN A 123 -9.08 -12.03 18.02
CA ASN A 123 -8.11 -11.95 16.94
C ASN A 123 -6.69 -11.72 17.50
N PRO A 124 -5.63 -12.16 16.80
CA PRO A 124 -4.26 -11.89 17.21
C PRO A 124 -3.99 -10.39 17.34
N GLN A 125 -3.18 -10.00 18.33
CA GLN A 125 -2.87 -8.60 18.62
C GLN A 125 -1.37 -8.34 18.53
N PHE A 126 -0.99 -7.23 17.90
CA PHE A 126 0.39 -6.81 17.73
C PHE A 126 0.54 -5.40 18.27
N ARG A 127 1.49 -5.19 19.19
CA ARG A 127 1.81 -3.85 19.67
C ARG A 127 2.71 -3.14 18.68
N LEU A 128 2.52 -1.84 18.59
CA LEU A 128 3.34 -0.91 17.83
C LEU A 128 3.61 0.28 18.75
N THR A 129 4.88 0.57 19.02
CA THR A 129 5.30 1.74 19.79
C THR A 129 6.03 2.68 18.87
N LEU A 130 5.54 3.92 18.81
CA LEU A 130 6.09 5.00 17.99
C LEU A 130 6.82 6.00 18.89
N CYS A 131 8.13 6.06 18.72
CA CYS A 131 9.10 6.73 19.58
C CYS A 131 9.85 7.87 18.88
N GLU A 132 10.11 7.83 17.57
CA GLU A 132 10.93 8.84 16.87
C GLU A 132 10.17 9.55 15.75
N GLU A 133 10.63 10.78 15.50
CA GLU A 133 10.08 11.76 14.55
C GLU A 133 10.42 11.34 13.12
N ASP A 134 9.59 11.74 12.17
CA ASP A 134 10.06 11.73 10.80
C ASP A 134 11.08 12.87 10.64
N ASP A 135 12.37 12.58 10.39
CA ASP A 135 13.31 13.56 9.82
C ASP A 135 12.60 14.41 8.76
N ASP A 136 12.54 15.73 8.97
CA ASP A 136 11.97 16.68 8.05
C ASP A 136 12.75 16.64 6.73
N ASP A 137 12.23 15.93 5.74
CA ASP A 137 12.70 16.01 4.34
C ASP A 137 12.16 17.29 3.65
N SER A 138 11.97 18.39 4.40
CA SER A 138 11.57 19.68 3.82
C SER A 138 12.79 20.38 3.25
N ASP A 139 13.14 20.03 2.02
CA ASP A 139 13.82 20.93 1.08
C ASP A 139 12.83 22.04 0.63
N ASP A 140 12.21 22.78 1.56
CA ASP A 140 11.31 23.88 1.23
C ASP A 140 11.87 25.22 1.73
N ASP A 141 12.15 26.06 0.75
CA ASP A 141 12.70 27.39 0.88
C ASP A 141 11.68 28.32 1.57
N GLY A 142 11.83 28.48 2.88
CA GLY A 142 11.65 29.76 3.55
C GLY A 142 10.25 30.38 3.59
N ASP A 143 9.51 30.05 4.65
CA ASP A 143 8.67 30.99 5.37
C ASP A 143 8.44 30.49 6.80
N GLY A 144 9.11 31.16 7.75
CA GLY A 144 9.12 30.83 9.18
C GLY A 144 7.76 31.05 9.84
N LEU A 145 6.83 30.14 9.57
CA LEU A 145 5.63 29.97 10.37
C LEU A 145 5.92 28.92 11.44
N GLU A 146 5.87 29.35 12.70
CA GLU A 146 6.05 28.50 13.88
C GLU A 146 5.03 27.34 13.85
N ASP A 147 5.47 26.15 13.41
CA ASP A 147 4.64 24.95 13.44
C ASP A 147 4.62 24.40 14.87
N HIS A 148 3.57 24.74 15.62
CA HIS A 148 3.15 23.96 16.79
C HIS A 148 2.49 22.64 16.33
N GLY A 149 3.21 21.86 15.51
CA GLY A 149 2.74 20.62 14.90
C GLY A 149 3.00 19.43 15.82
N ASP A 150 1.95 18.71 16.21
CA ASP A 150 2.07 17.46 16.98
C ASP A 150 3.09 16.52 16.32
N VAL A 151 4.10 16.07 17.07
CA VAL A 151 5.14 15.17 16.57
C VAL A 151 4.51 13.86 16.04
N THR A 152 4.64 13.62 14.74
CA THR A 152 4.06 12.46 14.05
C THR A 152 5.12 11.51 13.50
N CYS A 153 4.72 10.25 13.31
CA CYS A 153 5.56 9.17 12.80
C CYS A 153 4.86 8.50 11.62
N THR A 154 5.57 8.31 10.51
CA THR A 154 5.05 7.57 9.36
C THR A 154 5.19 6.07 9.58
N VAL A 155 4.10 5.33 9.35
CA VAL A 155 4.05 3.87 9.46
C VAL A 155 3.38 3.27 8.24
N VAL A 156 3.96 2.21 7.68
CA VAL A 156 3.32 1.38 6.66
C VAL A 156 2.97 0.03 7.26
N VAL A 157 1.70 -0.34 7.20
CA VAL A 157 1.20 -1.65 7.65
C VAL A 157 0.73 -2.44 6.44
N ALA A 158 1.24 -3.66 6.27
CA ALA A 158 0.86 -4.56 5.19
C ALA A 158 0.46 -5.95 5.75
N LEU A 159 -0.79 -6.34 5.51
CA LEU A 159 -1.37 -7.62 5.93
C LEU A 159 -1.61 -8.52 4.70
N MET A 160 -0.91 -9.64 4.62
CA MET A 160 -1.02 -10.63 3.55
C MET A 160 -1.64 -11.94 4.04
N GLN A 161 -2.58 -12.52 3.29
CA GLN A 161 -3.05 -13.90 3.50
C GLN A 161 -2.21 -14.91 2.71
N LYS A 162 -1.80 -16.01 3.36
CA LYS A 162 -0.89 -17.02 2.80
C LYS A 162 -1.64 -18.17 2.12
N ASN A 163 -0.98 -18.80 1.14
CA ASN A 163 -1.34 -20.11 0.55
C ASN A 163 -2.76 -20.25 -0.02
N ARG A 164 -3.46 -19.13 -0.29
CA ARG A 164 -4.86 -19.16 -0.73
C ARG A 164 -5.06 -19.76 -2.12
N ARG A 165 -4.07 -19.68 -3.00
CA ARG A 165 -4.13 -20.22 -4.37
C ARG A 165 -4.23 -21.74 -4.43
N VAL A 166 -3.94 -22.45 -3.34
CA VAL A 166 -4.09 -23.92 -3.25
C VAL A 166 -5.57 -24.33 -3.19
N PHE A 167 -6.45 -23.46 -2.68
CA PHE A 167 -7.89 -23.72 -2.58
C PHE A 167 -8.66 -23.51 -3.89
N LYS A 168 -7.97 -23.44 -5.04
CA LYS A 168 -8.55 -23.17 -6.38
C LYS A 168 -9.49 -24.26 -6.92
N ARG A 169 -9.55 -25.45 -6.31
CA ARG A 169 -10.49 -26.49 -6.77
C ARG A 169 -11.93 -26.13 -6.35
N GLY A 170 -12.65 -25.42 -7.22
CA GLY A 170 -14.11 -25.26 -7.16
C GLY A 170 -14.67 -24.01 -6.46
N ALA A 171 -13.84 -23.12 -5.91
CA ALA A 171 -14.30 -21.90 -5.22
C ALA A 171 -14.37 -20.66 -6.14
N ARG A 172 -15.43 -19.83 -5.99
CA ARG A 172 -15.63 -18.57 -6.74
C ARG A 172 -14.57 -17.49 -6.44
N SER A 173 -14.01 -17.48 -5.23
CA SER A 173 -12.82 -16.69 -4.89
C SER A 173 -11.98 -17.47 -3.90
N THR A 174 -10.66 -17.40 -4.09
CA THR A 174 -9.70 -18.02 -3.18
C THR A 174 -9.38 -17.15 -1.97
N PHE A 175 -9.57 -15.84 -2.05
CA PHE A 175 -9.16 -14.90 -1.01
C PHE A 175 -10.30 -14.62 -0.03
N LEU A 176 -9.97 -14.56 1.26
CA LEU A 176 -10.84 -14.03 2.29
C LEU A 176 -10.91 -12.51 2.18
N HIS A 177 -11.98 -11.92 2.68
CA HIS A 177 -12.04 -10.48 2.91
C HIS A 177 -11.23 -10.17 4.17
N ILE A 178 -10.07 -9.54 4.00
CA ILE A 178 -9.13 -9.25 5.11
C ILE A 178 -8.98 -7.75 5.34
N GLY A 179 -8.57 -7.39 6.54
CA GLY A 179 -8.33 -6.02 6.97
C GLY A 179 -7.68 -5.99 8.35
N PHE A 180 -7.38 -4.79 8.84
CA PHE A 180 -6.84 -4.60 10.18
C PHE A 180 -7.37 -3.32 10.82
N SER A 181 -7.35 -3.27 12.14
CA SER A 181 -7.71 -2.09 12.93
C SER A 181 -6.56 -1.70 13.84
N ILE A 182 -6.40 -0.39 14.07
CA ILE A 182 -5.40 0.17 14.98
C ILE A 182 -6.10 0.99 16.06
N TYR A 183 -5.78 0.71 17.31
CA TYR A 183 -6.28 1.43 18.48
C TYR A 183 -5.13 2.05 19.25
N SER A 184 -5.36 3.23 19.83
CA SER A 184 -4.42 3.84 20.77
C SER A 184 -4.52 3.14 22.11
N ILE A 185 -3.38 2.85 22.72
CA ILE A 185 -3.27 2.27 24.06
C ILE A 185 -2.94 3.42 25.03
N PRO A 186 -3.77 3.66 26.06
CA PRO A 186 -3.48 4.64 27.10
C PRO A 186 -2.14 4.32 27.80
N PRO A 187 -1.35 5.33 28.21
CA PRO A 187 -0.06 5.14 28.87
C PRO A 187 -0.10 4.16 30.06
N GLU A 188 -1.18 4.19 30.84
CA GLU A 188 -1.39 3.34 32.02
C GLU A 188 -1.53 1.85 31.66
N ALA A 189 -2.05 1.56 30.46
CA ALA A 189 -2.20 0.21 29.93
C ALA A 189 -0.99 -0.24 29.09
N SER A 190 -0.15 0.71 28.65
CA SER A 190 1.01 0.47 27.79
C SER A 190 2.06 -0.44 28.45
N GLN A 191 2.23 -0.34 29.78
CA GLN A 191 3.23 -1.13 30.51
C GLN A 191 2.88 -2.63 30.63
N LYS A 192 1.59 -2.99 30.57
CA LYS A 192 1.14 -4.38 30.75
C LYS A 192 1.16 -5.10 29.40
N LYS A 193 2.03 -6.09 29.22
CA LYS A 193 2.12 -6.94 28.00
C LYS A 193 0.99 -7.99 27.92
N LEU A 194 -0.25 -7.60 28.22
CA LEU A 194 -1.39 -8.51 28.27
C LEU A 194 -2.27 -8.36 27.02
N HIS A 195 -2.87 -9.47 26.60
CA HIS A 195 -3.90 -9.51 25.56
C HIS A 195 -5.08 -8.65 25.97
N LEU A 196 -5.48 -7.71 25.10
CA LEU A 196 -6.56 -6.77 25.39
C LEU A 196 -7.90 -7.47 25.20
N ILE A 197 -8.77 -7.37 26.20
CA ILE A 197 -10.07 -8.04 26.22
C ILE A 197 -11.18 -7.13 25.69
N PHE A 198 -12.40 -7.66 25.56
CA PHE A 198 -13.55 -6.95 25.02
C PHE A 198 -13.78 -5.55 25.64
N LEU A 199 -13.57 -5.40 26.95
CA LEU A 199 -13.73 -4.11 27.66
C LEU A 199 -12.85 -3.01 27.08
N PHE A 200 -11.62 -3.36 26.67
CA PHE A 200 -10.73 -2.40 26.04
C PHE A 200 -11.31 -1.91 24.70
N PHE A 201 -11.70 -2.82 23.80
CA PHE A 201 -12.18 -2.45 22.47
C PHE A 201 -13.55 -1.76 22.47
N ALA A 202 -14.32 -1.90 23.56
CA ALA A 202 -15.56 -1.16 23.78
C ALA A 202 -15.30 0.34 24.10
N ALA A 203 -14.22 0.64 24.82
CA ALA A 203 -13.89 2.00 25.26
C ALA A 203 -12.77 2.69 24.45
N ALA A 204 -11.92 1.92 23.77
CA ALA A 204 -10.72 2.43 23.14
C ALA A 204 -11.02 3.27 21.89
N ARG A 205 -10.29 4.38 21.74
CA ARG A 205 -10.30 5.18 20.51
C ARG A 205 -9.63 4.42 19.39
N ARG A 206 -10.40 4.07 18.36
CA ARG A 206 -9.89 3.53 17.10
C ARG A 206 -9.23 4.66 16.31
N VAL A 207 -7.97 4.49 15.98
CA VAL A 207 -7.15 5.48 15.28
C VAL A 207 -7.13 5.20 13.78
N HIS A 208 -7.23 3.92 13.40
CA HIS A 208 -7.36 3.53 12.01
C HIS A 208 -8.16 2.24 11.84
N GLU A 209 -8.83 2.13 10.69
CA GLU A 209 -9.31 0.87 10.14
C GLU A 209 -8.85 0.86 8.69
N SER A 210 -8.25 -0.26 8.26
CA SER A 210 -7.94 -0.45 6.85
C SER A 210 -9.20 -0.17 6.03
N ARG A 211 -9.05 0.34 4.80
CA ARG A 211 -10.19 0.49 3.87
C ARG A 211 -11.03 -0.80 3.80
N ALA A 212 -12.24 -0.71 3.25
CA ALA A 212 -13.20 -1.82 3.15
C ALA A 212 -12.51 -3.18 2.99
N PHE A 213 -12.82 -4.13 3.88
CA PHE A 213 -12.19 -5.45 3.93
C PHE A 213 -12.13 -6.06 2.53
N ALA A 214 -10.91 -6.19 2.00
CA ALA A 214 -10.70 -6.42 0.58
C ALA A 214 -10.56 -7.90 0.29
N ASN A 215 -11.14 -8.34 -0.83
CA ASN A 215 -10.92 -9.67 -1.40
C ASN A 215 -9.57 -9.67 -2.17
N ALA A 216 -8.48 -9.42 -1.46
CA ALA A 216 -7.15 -9.26 -2.04
C ALA A 216 -6.12 -10.11 -1.29
N ARG A 217 -5.03 -10.46 -1.95
CA ARG A 217 -3.94 -11.21 -1.31
C ARG A 217 -3.30 -10.40 -0.17
N GLU A 218 -3.20 -9.09 -0.32
CA GLU A 218 -2.60 -8.18 0.64
C GLU A 218 -3.43 -6.89 0.74
N VAL A 219 -3.49 -6.33 1.96
CA VAL A 219 -4.05 -5.01 2.26
C VAL A 219 -2.96 -4.18 2.93
N THR A 220 -2.68 -3.01 2.36
CA THR A 220 -1.62 -2.11 2.84
C THR A 220 -2.20 -0.72 3.13
N ALA A 221 -1.73 -0.09 4.21
CA ALA A 221 -2.01 1.31 4.50
C ALA A 221 -0.73 2.04 4.92
N ARG A 222 -0.53 3.25 4.39
CA ARG A 222 0.45 4.22 4.90
C ARG A 222 -0.29 5.20 5.80
N LEU A 223 0.24 5.40 7.00
CA LEU A 223 -0.38 6.15 8.09
C LEU A 223 0.62 7.14 8.65
N VAL A 224 0.12 8.28 9.11
CA VAL A 224 0.85 9.25 9.92
C VAL A 224 0.17 9.28 11.28
N LEU A 225 0.87 8.85 12.33
CA LEU A 225 0.32 8.67 13.67
C LEU A 225 1.16 9.45 14.68
N PRO A 226 0.54 10.08 15.70
CA PRO A 226 1.30 10.69 16.79
C PRO A 226 2.17 9.67 17.52
N ARG A 227 3.21 10.13 18.21
CA ARG A 227 3.97 9.30 19.15
C ARG A 227 3.05 8.62 20.17
N GLY A 228 3.33 7.36 20.48
CA GLY A 228 2.55 6.61 21.46
C GLY A 228 2.52 5.10 21.22
N ALA A 229 1.72 4.43 22.05
CA ALA A 229 1.53 2.99 22.00
C ALA A 229 0.21 2.65 21.30
N TYR A 230 0.26 1.66 20.42
CA TYR A 230 -0.86 1.22 19.59
C TYR A 230 -0.99 -0.30 19.61
N VAL A 231 -2.21 -0.79 19.43
CA VAL A 231 -2.48 -2.19 19.13
C VAL A 231 -3.05 -2.32 17.72
N LEU A 232 -2.45 -3.20 16.95
CA LEU A 232 -2.83 -3.59 15.61
C LEU A 232 -3.50 -4.97 15.66
N VAL A 233 -4.71 -5.05 15.13
CA VAL A 233 -5.55 -6.25 15.15
C VAL A 233 -5.88 -6.66 13.71
N PRO A 234 -5.12 -7.59 13.10
CA PRO A 234 -5.47 -8.17 11.80
C PRO A 234 -6.63 -9.15 11.94
N SER A 235 -7.63 -9.03 11.07
CA SER A 235 -8.80 -9.90 11.08
C SER A 235 -9.29 -10.22 9.67
N THR A 236 -10.11 -11.26 9.59
CA THR A 236 -11.04 -11.47 8.49
C THR A 236 -12.30 -10.63 8.70
N TYR A 237 -13.12 -10.48 7.66
CA TYR A 237 -14.39 -9.76 7.77
C TYR A 237 -15.36 -10.54 8.66
N ARG A 238 -15.56 -11.84 8.37
CA ARG A 238 -16.46 -12.71 9.14
C ARG A 238 -15.69 -13.51 10.19
N PRO A 239 -16.29 -13.78 11.36
CA PRO A 239 -15.73 -14.68 12.35
C PRO A 239 -15.70 -16.12 11.82
N GLY A 240 -14.84 -16.95 12.40
CA GLY A 240 -14.72 -18.37 12.08
C GLY A 240 -14.04 -18.69 10.74
N GLU A 241 -13.56 -17.70 9.99
CA GLU A 241 -12.85 -17.93 8.72
C GLU A 241 -11.39 -18.36 9.00
N PRO A 242 -10.97 -19.57 8.58
CA PRO A 242 -9.61 -20.04 8.81
C PRO A 242 -8.62 -19.46 7.79
N GLY A 243 -7.45 -19.03 8.26
CA GLY A 243 -6.40 -18.58 7.37
C GLY A 243 -5.07 -18.26 8.05
N ASP A 244 -3.99 -18.45 7.32
CA ASP A 244 -2.65 -18.01 7.71
C ASP A 244 -2.38 -16.61 7.15
N PHE A 245 -1.68 -15.78 7.91
CA PHE A 245 -1.31 -14.43 7.50
C PHE A 245 0.15 -14.09 7.80
N PHE A 246 0.63 -13.09 7.07
CA PHE A 246 1.91 -12.43 7.28
C PHE A 246 1.66 -10.93 7.44
N LEU A 247 2.14 -10.35 8.52
CA LEU A 247 1.98 -8.95 8.84
C LEU A 247 3.34 -8.27 8.86
N ARG A 248 3.42 -7.12 8.20
CA ARG A 248 4.62 -6.28 8.15
C ARG A 248 4.28 -4.89 8.62
N THR A 249 5.13 -4.33 9.47
CA THR A 249 5.10 -2.92 9.83
C THR A 249 6.45 -2.30 9.52
N PHE A 250 6.43 -1.22 8.75
CA PHE A 250 7.59 -0.39 8.48
C PHE A 250 7.40 0.93 9.23
N ALA A 251 8.39 1.34 10.01
CA ALA A 251 8.45 2.63 10.71
C ALA A 251 9.90 3.13 10.70
N LYS A 252 10.18 4.41 10.99
CA LYS A 252 11.58 4.87 11.16
C LYS A 252 12.29 4.13 12.31
N ARG A 253 13.63 4.13 12.31
CA ARG A 253 14.48 3.43 13.31
C ARG A 253 14.02 3.77 14.75
N ASP A 254 14.26 2.84 15.67
CA ASP A 254 13.80 2.83 17.08
C ASP A 254 12.30 2.65 17.38
N ASN A 255 11.44 2.60 16.37
CA ASN A 255 10.07 2.12 16.53
C ASN A 255 10.02 0.59 16.64
N ARG A 256 9.20 0.06 17.58
CA ARG A 256 9.19 -1.38 17.91
C ARG A 256 7.79 -1.99 17.75
N SER A 257 7.73 -3.18 17.17
CA SER A 257 6.51 -3.99 17.09
C SER A 257 6.73 -5.44 17.54
N TRP A 258 5.81 -5.97 18.35
CA TRP A 258 5.86 -7.35 18.86
C TRP A 258 4.45 -7.90 19.08
N ARG A 259 4.35 -9.23 19.09
CA ARG A 259 3.11 -9.95 19.38
C ARG A 259 2.79 -9.91 20.88
N VAL A 260 1.51 -9.75 21.22
CA VAL A 260 0.99 -9.80 22.59
C VAL A 260 0.32 -11.15 22.84
#